data_AF-A0AAV1J050-F1
#
_entry.id   AF-A0AAV1J050-F1
#
_cell.length_a   1.000
_cell.length_b   1.000
_cell.length_c   1.000
_cell.angle_alpha   90.00
_cell.angle_beta   90.00
_cell.angle_gamma   90.00
#
_symmetry.space_group_name_H-M   'P 1'
#
loop_
_entity.id
_entity.type
_entity.pdbx_description
1 polymer ?
#
loop_
_entity_poly.entity_id
_entity_poly.type
_entity_poly.pdbx_seq_one_letter_code
_entity_poly.pdbx_strand_id
1 'polypeptide(L)'
;MELNYTFSILISIILTIPGAYKVSASSGSIELDEISFDKIINTFSASLVKFDVAFPYGEKHDAFIAVAKEAKDVKDLVIAEVGVKDYGEKENSELAQKYGATKENFPIVKLFTKGKSEPITFDDSQGFTTEQLRRFVRQNTGIYLNLPGCIRELDMLAIEFMKSDKKDRKHVLKKTEDTLKALTQNENTGKIYKIIMEKISEKGDDFVKTENERVKKLISGKLSDEKKRDMALRLNILQSFQLHEIKYKDEL
;
A
#
# COMPACT_ATOMS: atom_id res chain seq x y z
N MET A 1 -78.36 -25.86 -18.48
CA MET A 1 -77.91 -25.53 -17.11
C MET A 1 -76.86 -26.58 -16.81
N GLU A 2 -75.58 -26.33 -17.02
CA GLU A 2 -74.59 -25.68 -16.13
C GLU A 2 -73.26 -26.41 -16.50
N LEU A 3 -72.04 -25.92 -16.36
CA LEU A 3 -71.43 -24.65 -15.99
C LEU A 3 -70.01 -24.70 -16.62
N ASN A 4 -69.48 -23.54 -17.01
CA ASN A 4 -68.19 -23.38 -17.69
C ASN A 4 -66.98 -23.73 -16.79
N TYR A 5 -65.99 -24.38 -17.39
CA TYR A 5 -64.64 -24.56 -16.82
C TYR A 5 -63.80 -23.31 -17.04
N THR A 6 -63.52 -22.54 -16.00
CA THR A 6 -62.39 -21.60 -15.95
C THR A 6 -62.03 -21.29 -14.49
N PHE A 7 -60.82 -21.67 -14.04
CA PHE A 7 -60.00 -20.90 -13.08
C PHE A 7 -58.61 -21.55 -12.96
N SER A 8 -57.60 -21.01 -13.65
CA SER A 8 -56.66 -19.99 -13.17
C SER A 8 -55.46 -20.61 -12.46
N ILE A 9 -54.43 -20.92 -13.26
CA ILE A 9 -53.10 -21.36 -12.79
C ILE A 9 -52.34 -20.12 -12.34
N LEU A 10 -52.16 -19.96 -11.02
CA LEU A 10 -51.32 -18.92 -10.44
C LEU A 10 -49.84 -19.29 -10.66
N ILE A 11 -49.21 -18.67 -11.66
CA ILE A 11 -47.76 -18.78 -11.88
C ILE A 11 -47.06 -17.83 -10.91
N SER A 12 -46.54 -18.36 -9.80
CA SER A 12 -45.60 -17.63 -8.95
C SER A 12 -44.28 -17.44 -9.69
N ILE A 13 -44.07 -16.24 -10.24
CA ILE A 13 -42.78 -15.78 -10.75
C ILE A 13 -41.87 -15.55 -9.54
N ILE A 14 -40.99 -16.50 -9.26
CA ILE A 14 -39.85 -16.31 -8.35
C ILE A 14 -38.88 -15.39 -9.08
N LEU A 15 -38.91 -14.10 -8.72
CA LEU A 15 -37.92 -13.13 -9.16
C LEU A 15 -36.63 -13.42 -8.38
N THR A 16 -35.78 -14.30 -8.92
CA THR A 16 -34.40 -14.45 -8.44
C THR A 16 -33.68 -13.14 -8.71
N ILE A 17 -33.54 -12.29 -7.69
CA ILE A 17 -32.65 -11.14 -7.73
C ILE A 17 -31.25 -11.71 -7.92
N PRO A 18 -30.55 -11.43 -9.04
CA PRO A 18 -29.15 -11.75 -9.14
C PRO A 18 -28.47 -10.92 -8.07
N GLY A 19 -28.00 -11.56 -6.99
CA GLY A 19 -27.08 -10.94 -6.06
C GLY A 19 -25.92 -10.42 -6.89
N ALA A 20 -25.83 -9.11 -7.05
CA ALA A 20 -24.68 -8.48 -7.64
C ALA A 20 -23.54 -8.70 -6.64
N TYR A 21 -22.81 -9.81 -6.79
CA TYR A 21 -21.48 -9.92 -6.27
C TYR A 21 -20.70 -8.81 -6.96
N LYS A 22 -20.60 -7.65 -6.30
CA LYS A 22 -19.56 -6.70 -6.63
C LYS A 22 -18.27 -7.48 -6.40
N VAL A 23 -17.72 -8.01 -7.48
CA VAL A 23 -16.31 -8.33 -7.55
C VAL A 23 -15.62 -7.00 -7.27
N SER A 24 -15.26 -6.79 -6.01
CA SER A 24 -14.45 -5.66 -5.60
C SER A 24 -13.21 -5.70 -6.47
N ALA A 25 -13.00 -4.64 -7.25
CA ALA A 25 -11.79 -4.48 -8.05
C ALA A 25 -10.60 -4.70 -7.11
N SER A 26 -9.81 -5.74 -7.37
CA SER A 26 -8.81 -6.31 -6.47
C SER A 26 -8.16 -5.25 -5.58
N SER A 27 -8.61 -5.16 -4.33
CA SER A 27 -8.12 -4.22 -3.34
C SER A 27 -6.63 -4.44 -3.04
N GLY A 28 -6.14 -5.66 -3.34
CA GLY A 28 -4.80 -6.11 -2.99
C GLY A 28 -4.70 -6.60 -1.54
N SER A 29 -5.77 -6.41 -0.75
CA SER A 29 -5.91 -6.93 0.60
C SER A 29 -6.64 -8.27 0.61
N ILE A 30 -6.34 -9.11 1.59
CA ILE A 30 -7.00 -10.40 1.82
C ILE A 30 -8.01 -10.23 2.96
N GLU A 31 -9.27 -10.57 2.70
CA GLU A 31 -10.28 -10.65 3.77
C GLU A 31 -10.04 -11.92 4.60
N LEU A 32 -9.90 -11.75 5.91
CA LEU A 32 -9.68 -12.82 6.88
C LEU A 32 -10.86 -12.92 7.83
N ASP A 33 -11.09 -14.14 8.29
CA ASP A 33 -12.09 -14.51 9.28
C ASP A 33 -11.47 -15.31 10.44
N GLU A 34 -12.26 -15.65 11.45
CA GLU A 34 -11.82 -16.41 12.63
C GLU A 34 -11.15 -17.76 12.29
N ILE A 35 -11.43 -18.34 11.12
CA ILE A 35 -10.93 -19.66 10.70
C ILE A 35 -9.61 -19.54 9.91
N SER A 36 -9.48 -18.48 9.11
CA SER A 36 -8.35 -18.23 8.21
C SER A 36 -7.28 -17.36 8.85
N PHE A 37 -7.64 -16.53 9.84
CA PHE A 37 -6.75 -15.55 10.46
C PHE A 37 -5.43 -16.18 10.95
N ASP A 38 -5.52 -17.15 11.86
CA ASP A 38 -4.34 -17.77 12.48
C ASP A 38 -3.49 -18.58 11.48
N LYS A 39 -4.09 -19.03 10.36
CA LYS A 39 -3.38 -19.74 9.28
C LYS A 39 -2.53 -18.78 8.45
N ILE A 40 -3.04 -17.58 8.18
CA ILE A 40 -2.39 -16.61 7.29
C ILE A 40 -1.38 -15.75 8.04
N ILE A 41 -1.71 -15.25 9.23
CA ILE A 41 -0.92 -14.21 9.93
C ILE A 41 0.52 -14.64 10.24
N ASN A 42 0.75 -15.95 10.42
CA ASN A 42 2.04 -16.53 10.81
C ASN A 42 2.81 -17.15 9.64
N THR A 43 2.23 -17.15 8.43
CA THR A 43 2.86 -17.73 7.23
C THR A 43 3.93 -16.81 6.66
N PHE A 44 3.70 -15.50 6.71
CA PHE A 44 4.59 -14.47 6.17
C PHE A 44 5.55 -13.92 7.24
N SER A 45 6.60 -13.21 6.81
CA SER A 45 7.51 -12.53 7.74
C SER A 45 6.80 -11.40 8.49
N ALA A 46 5.89 -10.71 7.81
CA ALA A 46 5.03 -9.70 8.40
C ALA A 46 3.60 -9.74 7.83
N SER A 47 2.62 -9.36 8.64
CA SER A 47 1.21 -9.26 8.26
C SER A 47 0.64 -7.95 8.78
N LEU A 48 0.21 -7.05 7.89
CA LEU A 48 -0.48 -5.82 8.25
C LEU A 48 -1.99 -6.05 8.15
N VAL A 49 -2.67 -6.06 9.29
CA VAL A 49 -4.10 -6.36 9.38
C VAL A 49 -4.86 -5.11 9.80
N LYS A 50 -5.90 -4.75 9.05
CA LYS A 50 -6.89 -3.73 9.44
C LYS A 50 -8.17 -4.39 9.95
N PHE A 51 -8.51 -4.12 11.21
CA PHE A 51 -9.81 -4.43 11.80
C PHE A 51 -10.74 -3.24 11.59
N ASP A 52 -11.90 -3.49 11.00
CA ASP A 52 -12.83 -2.43 10.59
C ASP A 52 -14.27 -2.96 10.54
N VAL A 53 -15.22 -2.09 10.22
CA VAL A 53 -16.57 -2.52 9.87
C VAL A 53 -16.56 -3.42 8.62
N ALA A 54 -17.56 -4.28 8.46
CA ALA A 54 -17.63 -5.24 7.35
C ALA A 54 -17.59 -4.61 5.95
N PHE A 55 -18.05 -3.37 5.79
CA PHE A 55 -18.02 -2.65 4.51
C PHE A 55 -17.37 -1.27 4.71
N PRO A 56 -16.04 -1.21 4.85
CA PRO A 56 -15.34 0.02 5.16
C PRO A 56 -15.28 0.94 3.94
N TYR A 57 -15.31 2.24 4.18
CA TYR A 57 -15.22 3.27 3.15
C TYR A 57 -14.54 4.54 3.71
N GLY A 58 -14.20 5.47 2.80
CA GLY A 58 -13.62 6.76 3.15
C GLY A 58 -12.09 6.76 3.16
N GLU A 59 -11.51 7.91 3.50
CA GLU A 59 -10.09 8.19 3.30
C GLU A 59 -9.16 7.22 4.03
N LYS A 60 -9.54 6.76 5.24
CA LYS A 60 -8.77 5.76 5.99
C LYS A 60 -8.73 4.42 5.25
N HIS A 61 -9.87 3.99 4.70
CA HIS A 61 -9.93 2.76 3.91
C HIS A 61 -9.12 2.90 2.62
N ASP A 62 -9.30 3.99 1.88
CA ASP A 62 -8.57 4.27 0.65
C ASP A 62 -7.04 4.29 0.87
N ALA A 63 -6.60 4.88 1.98
CA ALA A 63 -5.20 4.89 2.38
C ALA A 63 -4.64 3.48 2.62
N PHE A 64 -5.42 2.60 3.26
CA PHE A 64 -5.04 1.21 3.49
C PHE A 64 -4.99 0.40 2.18
N ILE A 65 -5.96 0.59 1.29
CA ILE A 65 -5.97 -0.03 -0.05
C ILE A 65 -4.79 0.45 -0.89
N ALA A 66 -4.38 1.71 -0.78
CA ALA A 66 -3.19 2.20 -1.44
C ALA A 66 -1.93 1.45 -0.98
N VAL A 67 -1.77 1.20 0.33
CA VAL A 67 -0.66 0.37 0.86
C VAL A 67 -0.70 -1.05 0.32
N ALA A 68 -1.90 -1.65 0.21
CA ALA A 68 -2.07 -2.97 -0.40
C ALA A 68 -1.56 -3.02 -1.84
N LYS A 69 -1.82 -1.97 -2.63
CA LYS A 69 -1.31 -1.85 -4.01
C LYS A 69 0.20 -1.61 -4.06
N GLU A 70 0.76 -0.85 -3.11
CA GLU A 70 2.21 -0.62 -2.99
C GLU A 70 2.97 -1.90 -2.58
N ALA A 71 2.31 -2.83 -1.89
CA ALA A 71 2.86 -4.11 -1.48
C ALA A 71 2.87 -5.20 -2.57
N LYS A 72 2.36 -4.92 -3.78
CA LYS A 72 2.16 -5.93 -4.85
C LYS A 72 3.40 -6.77 -5.21
N ASP A 73 4.60 -6.21 -5.08
CA ASP A 73 5.87 -6.86 -5.44
C ASP A 73 6.61 -7.40 -4.20
N VAL A 74 6.03 -7.31 -3.01
CA VAL A 74 6.61 -7.75 -1.74
C VAL A 74 6.01 -9.10 -1.35
N LYS A 75 6.82 -10.16 -1.45
CA LYS A 75 6.36 -11.54 -1.19
C LYS A 75 6.23 -11.90 0.29
N ASP A 76 6.96 -11.19 1.16
CA ASP A 76 7.08 -11.51 2.58
C ASP A 76 6.16 -10.67 3.49
N LEU A 77 5.27 -9.87 2.89
CA LEU A 77 4.27 -9.05 3.57
C LEU A 77 2.88 -9.38 3.05
N VAL A 78 1.95 -9.71 3.94
CA VAL A 78 0.53 -9.80 3.61
C VAL A 78 -0.21 -8.57 4.13
N ILE A 79 -1.08 -8.01 3.30
CA ILE A 79 -2.01 -6.95 3.68
C ILE A 79 -3.40 -7.59 3.80
N ALA A 80 -4.02 -7.48 4.97
CA ALA A 80 -5.25 -8.17 5.27
C ALA A 80 -6.28 -7.28 5.97
N GLU A 81 -7.55 -7.64 5.84
CA GLU A 81 -8.68 -6.96 6.43
C GLU A 81 -9.54 -7.97 7.20
N VAL A 82 -9.99 -7.57 8.38
CA VAL A 82 -10.97 -8.33 9.17
C VAL A 82 -12.19 -7.43 9.31
N GLY A 83 -13.21 -7.73 8.53
CA GLY A 83 -14.49 -7.04 8.58
C GLY A 83 -15.35 -7.57 9.73
N VAL A 84 -15.68 -6.71 10.68
CA VAL A 84 -16.50 -7.08 11.85
C VAL A 84 -17.95 -6.78 11.55
N LYS A 85 -18.80 -7.81 11.63
CA LYS A 85 -20.25 -7.66 11.52
C LYS A 85 -20.85 -7.61 12.90
N ASP A 86 -21.66 -6.59 13.11
CA ASP A 86 -22.30 -6.29 14.38
C ASP A 86 -23.81 -6.51 14.39
N TYR A 87 -24.37 -6.80 13.23
CA TYR A 87 -25.78 -7.10 13.03
C TYR A 87 -25.93 -8.50 12.41
N GLY A 88 -26.91 -9.27 12.90
CA GLY A 88 -27.10 -10.67 12.52
C GLY A 88 -26.15 -11.61 13.28
N GLU A 89 -25.55 -12.56 12.56
CA GLU A 89 -24.48 -13.40 13.12
C GLU A 89 -23.23 -12.53 13.31
N LYS A 90 -22.74 -12.46 14.55
CA LYS A 90 -21.62 -11.61 14.98
C LYS A 90 -20.29 -12.15 14.45
N GLU A 91 -20.08 -12.08 13.15
CA GLU A 91 -18.84 -12.54 12.51
C GLU A 91 -17.65 -11.68 12.94
N ASN A 92 -16.53 -12.36 13.25
CA ASN A 92 -15.23 -11.77 13.59
C ASN A 92 -15.23 -10.89 14.86
N SER A 93 -16.31 -10.89 15.63
CA SER A 93 -16.43 -10.07 16.83
C SER A 93 -15.47 -10.52 17.94
N GLU A 94 -15.29 -11.83 18.11
CA GLU A 94 -14.36 -12.37 19.12
C GLU A 94 -12.92 -12.07 18.74
N LEU A 95 -12.59 -12.24 17.46
CA LEU A 95 -11.27 -11.92 16.91
C LEU A 95 -10.93 -10.44 17.03
N ALA A 96 -11.89 -9.55 16.73
CA ALA A 96 -11.71 -8.11 16.89
C ALA A 96 -11.48 -7.73 18.36
N GLN A 97 -12.30 -8.29 19.27
CA GLN A 97 -12.17 -8.05 20.70
C GLN A 97 -10.81 -8.52 21.24
N LYS A 98 -10.30 -9.68 20.79
CA LYS A 98 -8.96 -10.19 21.15
C LYS A 98 -7.85 -9.19 20.87
N TYR A 99 -7.97 -8.40 19.81
CA TYR A 99 -6.98 -7.38 19.41
C TYR A 99 -7.37 -5.95 19.81
N GLY A 100 -8.41 -5.79 20.63
CA GLY A 100 -8.86 -4.50 21.16
C GLY A 100 -9.61 -3.63 20.14
N ALA A 101 -10.10 -4.20 19.06
CA ALA A 101 -10.83 -3.49 18.02
C ALA A 101 -12.34 -3.55 18.31
N THR A 102 -12.96 -2.37 18.41
CA THR A 102 -14.39 -2.17 18.70
C THR A 102 -14.96 -1.12 17.75
N LYS A 103 -16.29 -1.03 17.70
CA LYS A 103 -16.97 -0.03 16.87
C LYS A 103 -16.57 1.40 17.17
N GLU A 104 -16.21 1.70 18.43
CA GLU A 104 -15.83 3.06 18.82
C GLU A 104 -14.44 3.46 18.31
N ASN A 105 -13.59 2.48 17.94
CA ASN A 105 -12.19 2.73 17.60
C ASN A 105 -11.77 2.21 16.22
N PHE A 106 -12.70 1.68 15.42
CA PHE A 106 -12.41 1.33 14.04
C PHE A 106 -12.04 2.58 13.20
N PRO A 107 -11.13 2.44 12.22
CA PRO A 107 -10.31 1.26 11.94
C PRO A 107 -9.11 1.16 12.89
N ILE A 108 -8.77 -0.06 13.31
CA ILE A 108 -7.50 -0.37 13.98
C ILE A 108 -6.59 -1.15 13.05
N VAL A 109 -5.33 -0.73 12.95
CA VAL A 109 -4.31 -1.47 12.19
C VAL A 109 -3.31 -2.11 13.15
N LYS A 110 -3.04 -3.40 12.93
CA LYS A 110 -2.10 -4.22 13.69
C LYS A 110 -1.06 -4.81 12.74
N LEU A 111 0.20 -4.78 13.16
CA LEU A 111 1.31 -5.38 12.43
C LEU A 111 1.83 -6.59 13.20
N PHE A 112 1.62 -7.76 12.62
CA PHE A 112 2.14 -9.03 13.10
C PHE A 112 3.49 -9.27 12.46
N THR A 113 4.45 -9.73 13.25
CA THR A 113 5.80 -10.05 12.77
C THR A 113 6.17 -11.43 13.25
N LYS A 114 6.77 -12.22 12.37
CA LYS A 114 7.12 -13.61 12.68
C LYS A 114 8.08 -13.64 13.88
N GLY A 115 7.73 -14.45 14.88
CA GLY A 115 8.53 -14.61 16.10
C GLY A 115 8.18 -13.65 17.24
N LYS A 116 7.29 -12.66 17.04
CA LYS A 116 6.72 -11.86 18.13
C LYS A 116 5.37 -12.43 18.57
N SER A 117 5.14 -12.51 19.87
CA SER A 117 3.90 -13.00 20.45
C SER A 117 2.75 -11.98 20.34
N GLU A 118 3.07 -10.69 20.32
CA GLU A 118 2.07 -9.62 20.25
C GLU A 118 2.26 -8.75 19.01
N PRO A 119 1.15 -8.34 18.35
CA PRO A 119 1.20 -7.41 17.24
C PRO A 119 1.44 -5.97 17.72
N ILE A 120 2.08 -5.20 16.85
CA ILE A 120 2.33 -3.78 17.07
C ILE A 120 1.10 -3.01 16.57
N THR A 121 0.58 -2.07 17.36
CA THR A 121 -0.57 -1.25 16.96
C THR A 121 -0.09 -0.01 16.20
N PHE A 122 -0.75 0.30 15.08
CA PHE A 122 -0.51 1.54 14.36
C PHE A 122 -1.00 2.73 15.20
N ASP A 123 -0.13 3.72 15.39
CA ASP A 123 -0.47 4.98 16.03
C ASP A 123 -0.96 5.98 14.97
N ASP A 124 -2.25 6.30 15.01
CA ASP A 124 -2.88 7.25 14.08
C ASP A 124 -2.87 8.70 14.58
N SER A 125 -2.14 9.03 15.66
CA SER A 125 -2.02 10.39 16.22
C SER A 125 -1.42 11.40 15.23
N GLN A 126 -0.58 10.94 14.30
CA GLN A 126 0.00 11.74 13.21
C GLN A 126 -0.81 11.65 11.90
N GLY A 127 -2.00 11.04 11.96
CA GLY A 127 -2.90 10.83 10.83
C GLY A 127 -2.88 9.41 10.27
N PHE A 128 -4.01 9.00 9.72
CA PHE A 128 -4.18 7.71 9.04
C PHE A 128 -4.02 7.91 7.53
N THR A 129 -2.78 7.88 7.05
CA THR A 129 -2.45 8.08 5.63
C THR A 129 -1.59 6.95 5.09
N THR A 130 -1.55 6.78 3.76
CA THR A 130 -0.69 5.80 3.09
C THR A 130 0.78 5.96 3.50
N GLU A 131 1.25 7.21 3.64
CA GLU A 131 2.61 7.51 4.08
C GLU A 131 2.89 7.02 5.50
N GLN A 132 1.99 7.27 6.45
CA GLN A 132 2.17 6.83 7.84
C GLN A 132 2.11 5.31 7.97
N LEU A 133 1.18 4.65 7.26
CA LEU A 133 1.09 3.19 7.25
C LEU A 133 2.34 2.54 6.64
N ARG A 134 2.83 3.08 5.52
CA ARG A 134 4.08 2.64 4.89
C ARG A 134 5.28 2.83 5.81
N ARG A 135 5.37 3.99 6.47
CA ARG A 135 6.41 4.29 7.46
C ARG A 135 6.35 3.29 8.61
N PHE A 136 5.14 3.02 9.11
CA PHE A 136 4.90 2.06 10.18
C PHE A 136 5.38 0.65 9.82
N VAL A 137 5.05 0.15 8.62
CA VAL A 137 5.58 -1.14 8.11
C VAL A 137 7.11 -1.11 8.09
N ARG A 138 7.70 -0.09 7.44
CA ARG A 138 9.16 0.00 7.28
C ARG A 138 9.91 0.09 8.60
N GLN A 139 9.41 0.86 9.56
CA GLN A 139 10.09 1.05 10.86
C GLN A 139 10.12 -0.23 11.70
N ASN A 140 9.09 -1.08 11.58
CA ASN A 140 8.94 -2.26 12.43
C ASN A 140 9.40 -3.56 11.77
N THR A 141 9.62 -3.57 10.45
CA THR A 141 10.00 -4.78 9.69
C THR A 141 11.22 -4.60 8.79
N GLY A 142 11.62 -3.35 8.52
CA GLY A 142 12.61 -3.04 7.47
C GLY A 142 12.07 -3.18 6.04
N ILE A 143 10.82 -3.64 5.85
CA ILE A 143 10.24 -3.83 4.52
C ILE A 143 10.00 -2.47 3.87
N TYR A 144 10.52 -2.32 2.64
CA TYR A 144 10.33 -1.14 1.83
C TYR A 144 9.15 -1.33 0.87
N LEU A 145 8.16 -0.44 0.95
CA LEU A 145 7.03 -0.39 0.03
C LEU A 145 7.25 0.73 -0.98
N ASN A 146 7.11 0.39 -2.26
CA ASN A 146 7.33 1.31 -3.37
C ASN A 146 6.18 2.30 -3.49
N LEU A 147 6.50 3.54 -3.83
CA LEU A 147 5.48 4.47 -4.28
C LEU A 147 4.93 4.10 -5.66
N PRO A 148 3.70 4.54 -5.98
CA PRO A 148 3.12 4.33 -7.30
C PRO A 148 4.06 4.79 -8.42
N GLY A 149 4.31 3.88 -9.36
CA GLY A 149 5.16 4.08 -10.53
C GLY A 149 6.66 3.97 -10.28
N CYS A 150 7.12 3.79 -9.04
CA CYS A 150 8.54 3.57 -8.73
C CYS A 150 8.98 2.13 -8.99
N ILE A 151 10.27 1.95 -9.30
CA ILE A 151 10.89 0.66 -9.57
C ILE A 151 11.76 0.30 -8.37
N ARG A 152 11.45 -0.83 -7.70
CA ARG A 152 12.04 -1.19 -6.40
C ARG A 152 13.55 -1.28 -6.45
N GLU A 153 14.08 -1.94 -7.48
CA GLU A 153 15.51 -2.11 -7.70
C GLU A 153 16.22 -0.76 -7.84
N LEU A 154 15.59 0.20 -8.53
CA LEU A 154 16.14 1.54 -8.72
C LEU A 154 15.99 2.42 -7.46
N ASP A 155 14.91 2.24 -6.68
CA ASP A 155 14.77 2.88 -5.36
C ASP A 155 15.89 2.44 -4.41
N MET A 156 16.18 1.15 -4.37
CA MET A 156 17.27 0.62 -3.55
C MET A 156 18.63 1.18 -3.98
N LEU A 157 18.87 1.30 -5.29
CA LEU A 157 20.08 1.93 -5.82
C LEU A 157 20.13 3.44 -5.52
N ALA A 158 19.00 4.15 -5.51
CA ALA A 158 18.93 5.55 -5.10
C ALA A 158 19.31 5.72 -3.62
N ILE A 159 18.84 4.84 -2.75
CA ILE A 159 19.22 4.83 -1.33
C ILE A 159 20.71 4.48 -1.17
N GLU A 160 21.22 3.47 -1.87
CA GLU A 160 22.64 3.10 -1.88
C GLU A 160 23.51 4.27 -2.35
N PHE A 161 23.10 4.96 -3.42
CA PHE A 161 23.80 6.10 -3.99
C PHE A 161 23.95 7.25 -2.99
N MET A 162 22.88 7.56 -2.26
CA MET A 162 22.90 8.65 -1.26
C MET A 162 23.72 8.31 -0.01
N LYS A 163 23.76 7.03 0.38
CA LYS A 163 24.60 6.54 1.48
C LYS A 163 26.08 6.40 1.10
N SER A 164 26.39 6.31 -0.19
CA SER A 164 27.75 6.11 -0.69
C SER A 164 28.57 7.40 -0.71
N ASP A 165 29.87 7.27 -0.47
CA ASP A 165 30.84 8.35 -0.69
C ASP A 165 30.85 8.80 -2.16
N LYS A 166 31.24 10.05 -2.41
CA LYS A 166 31.30 10.63 -3.77
C LYS A 166 32.13 9.80 -4.77
N LYS A 167 33.18 9.13 -4.30
CA LYS A 167 34.04 8.26 -5.11
C LYS A 167 33.33 6.97 -5.55
N ASP A 168 32.44 6.44 -4.70
CA ASP A 168 31.77 5.15 -4.88
C ASP A 168 30.43 5.29 -5.62
N ARG A 169 29.86 6.51 -5.64
CA ARG A 169 28.66 6.84 -6.41
C ARG A 169 28.76 6.50 -7.90
N LYS A 170 29.96 6.54 -8.50
CA LYS A 170 30.17 6.10 -9.90
C LYS A 170 29.87 4.62 -10.09
N HIS A 171 30.18 3.78 -9.11
CA HIS A 171 29.89 2.36 -9.16
C HIS A 171 28.37 2.11 -9.06
N VAL A 172 27.68 2.83 -8.18
CA VAL A 172 26.22 2.75 -8.07
C VAL A 172 25.54 3.24 -9.36
N LEU A 173 26.03 4.32 -9.98
CA LEU A 173 25.52 4.80 -11.26
C LEU A 173 25.67 3.74 -12.37
N LYS A 174 26.79 3.02 -12.40
CA LYS A 174 26.99 1.89 -13.34
C LYS A 174 26.00 0.76 -13.09
N LYS A 175 25.78 0.36 -11.83
CA LYS A 175 24.73 -0.63 -11.47
C LYS A 175 23.34 -0.18 -11.94
N THR A 176 23.02 1.09 -11.78
CA THR A 176 21.77 1.69 -12.28
C THR A 176 21.68 1.54 -13.79
N GLU A 177 22.72 1.87 -14.55
CA GLU A 177 22.73 1.70 -16.00
C GLU A 177 22.55 0.25 -16.45
N ASP A 178 23.20 -0.69 -15.77
CA ASP A 178 23.07 -2.12 -16.08
C ASP A 178 21.66 -2.63 -15.74
N THR A 179 21.06 -2.14 -14.64
CA THR A 179 19.66 -2.42 -14.31
C THR A 179 18.72 -1.84 -15.38
N LEU A 180 18.98 -0.63 -15.88
CA LEU A 180 18.18 -0.01 -16.95
C LEU A 180 18.21 -0.82 -18.25
N LYS A 181 19.35 -1.40 -18.61
CA LYS A 181 19.46 -2.27 -19.82
C LYS A 181 18.65 -3.56 -19.68
N ALA A 182 18.46 -4.04 -18.46
CA ALA A 182 17.68 -5.24 -18.16
C ALA A 182 16.17 -4.97 -18.01
N LEU A 183 15.74 -3.70 -17.99
CA LEU A 183 14.32 -3.37 -17.90
C LEU A 183 13.60 -3.70 -19.21
N THR A 184 12.52 -4.47 -19.10
CA THR A 184 11.62 -4.77 -20.22
C THR A 184 10.42 -3.83 -20.29
N GLN A 185 10.16 -3.08 -19.22
CA GLN A 185 9.06 -2.13 -19.08
C GLN A 185 9.51 -0.91 -18.26
N ASN A 186 8.78 0.20 -18.36
CA ASN A 186 9.02 1.42 -17.59
C ASN A 186 10.41 2.05 -17.80
N GLU A 187 11.01 1.90 -18.99
CA GLU A 187 12.31 2.48 -19.31
C GLU A 187 12.37 4.01 -19.05
N ASN A 188 11.30 4.72 -19.38
CA ASN A 188 11.22 6.17 -19.18
C ASN A 188 11.28 6.53 -17.69
N THR A 189 10.60 5.79 -16.84
CA THR A 189 10.71 5.90 -15.37
C THR A 189 12.14 5.65 -14.93
N GLY A 190 12.77 4.57 -15.43
CA GLY A 190 14.14 4.24 -15.07
C GLY A 190 15.15 5.32 -15.45
N LYS A 191 15.00 5.93 -16.63
CA LYS A 191 15.85 7.05 -17.09
C LYS A 191 15.81 8.24 -16.12
N ILE A 192 14.69 8.48 -15.44
CA ILE A 192 14.57 9.56 -14.44
C ILE A 192 15.52 9.33 -13.26
N TYR A 193 15.66 8.10 -12.77
CA TYR A 193 16.61 7.78 -11.68
C TYR A 193 18.04 8.12 -12.07
N LYS A 194 18.47 7.69 -13.26
CA LYS A 194 19.80 7.98 -13.79
C LYS A 194 20.05 9.49 -13.88
N ILE A 195 19.10 10.24 -14.47
CA ILE A 195 19.20 11.70 -14.61
C ILE A 195 19.33 12.38 -13.23
N ILE A 196 18.57 11.93 -12.23
CA ILE A 196 18.67 12.48 -10.88
C ILE A 196 20.05 12.20 -10.28
N MET A 197 20.57 10.97 -10.36
CA MET A 197 21.91 10.62 -9.89
C MET A 197 23.02 11.43 -10.56
N GLU A 198 22.93 11.66 -11.87
CA GLU A 198 23.85 12.51 -12.63
C GLU A 198 23.78 13.96 -12.13
N LYS A 199 22.56 14.50 -11.95
CA LYS A 199 22.38 15.87 -11.44
C LYS A 199 22.87 16.05 -10.01
N ILE A 200 22.72 15.05 -9.15
CA ILE A 200 23.32 15.05 -7.79
C ILE A 200 24.85 15.04 -7.89
N SER A 201 25.42 14.26 -8.81
CA SER A 201 26.88 14.21 -9.01
C SER A 201 27.43 15.54 -9.53
N GLU A 202 26.69 16.25 -10.38
CA GLU A 202 27.05 17.56 -10.92
C GLU A 202 26.87 18.71 -9.91
N LYS A 203 25.74 18.72 -9.20
CA LYS A 203 25.28 19.89 -8.39
C LYS A 203 25.42 19.69 -6.89
N GLY A 204 25.71 18.49 -6.43
CA GLY A 204 25.73 18.13 -5.01
C GLY A 204 24.38 17.69 -4.45
N ASP A 205 24.39 17.26 -3.19
CA ASP A 205 23.28 16.55 -2.54
C ASP A 205 22.06 17.47 -2.31
N ASP A 206 22.29 18.78 -2.16
CA ASP A 206 21.25 19.80 -2.05
C ASP A 206 20.33 19.87 -3.30
N PHE A 207 20.77 19.29 -4.43
CA PHE A 207 19.94 19.14 -5.62
C PHE A 207 18.63 18.41 -5.30
N VAL A 208 18.65 17.37 -4.45
CA VAL A 208 17.45 16.58 -4.14
C VAL A 208 16.37 17.47 -3.51
N LYS A 209 16.75 18.30 -2.54
CA LYS A 209 15.84 19.20 -1.84
C LYS A 209 15.29 20.28 -2.77
N THR A 210 16.18 20.95 -3.51
CA THR A 210 15.79 22.02 -4.44
C THR A 210 14.91 21.51 -5.57
N GLU A 211 15.18 20.32 -6.09
CA GLU A 211 14.36 19.69 -7.12
C GLU A 211 12.99 19.23 -6.59
N ASN A 212 12.93 18.71 -5.36
CA ASN A 212 11.67 18.35 -4.71
C ASN A 212 10.74 19.58 -4.59
N GLU A 213 11.26 20.70 -4.10
CA GLU A 213 10.52 21.95 -3.99
C GLU A 213 10.07 22.49 -5.36
N ARG A 214 10.94 22.42 -6.37
CA ARG A 214 10.63 22.85 -7.74
C ARG A 214 9.50 22.01 -8.35
N VAL A 215 9.56 20.69 -8.21
CA VAL A 215 8.53 19.77 -8.73
C VAL A 215 7.20 19.97 -8.00
N LYS A 216 7.20 20.15 -6.67
CA LYS A 216 5.99 20.48 -5.90
C LYS A 216 5.33 21.77 -6.41
N LYS A 217 6.11 22.83 -6.64
CA LYS A 217 5.61 24.10 -7.22
C LYS A 217 5.00 23.90 -8.61
N LEU A 218 5.61 23.07 -9.44
CA LEU A 218 5.06 22.76 -10.77
C LEU A 218 3.72 22.04 -10.69
N ILE A 219 3.57 21.05 -9.80
CA ILE A 219 2.32 20.30 -9.62
C ILE A 219 1.18 21.24 -9.17
N SER A 220 1.47 22.22 -8.29
CA SER A 220 0.49 23.22 -7.86
C SER A 220 0.11 24.23 -8.95
N GLY A 221 0.86 24.30 -10.05
CA GLY A 221 0.60 25.20 -11.16
C GLY A 221 -0.47 24.70 -12.14
N LYS A 222 -0.71 25.49 -13.19
CA LYS A 222 -1.54 25.09 -14.33
C LYS A 222 -0.76 24.13 -15.24
N LEU A 223 -1.01 22.84 -15.08
CA LEU A 223 -0.48 21.77 -15.92
C LEU A 223 -1.63 20.91 -16.44
N SER A 224 -1.44 20.28 -17.61
CA SER A 224 -2.31 19.21 -18.06
C SER A 224 -2.23 18.02 -17.11
N ASP A 225 -3.28 17.19 -17.06
CA ASP A 225 -3.33 16.05 -16.15
C ASP A 225 -2.22 15.03 -16.42
N GLU A 226 -1.81 14.90 -17.69
CA GLU A 226 -0.66 14.08 -18.09
C GLU A 226 0.64 14.60 -17.46
N LYS A 227 0.92 15.91 -17.59
CA LYS A 227 2.11 16.52 -16.99
C LYS A 227 2.07 16.45 -15.47
N LYS A 228 0.89 16.56 -14.84
CA LYS A 228 0.75 16.37 -13.39
C LYS A 228 1.11 14.95 -12.98
N ARG A 229 0.69 13.93 -13.73
CA ARG A 229 1.05 12.53 -13.49
C ARG A 229 2.55 12.31 -13.62
N ASP A 230 3.20 12.85 -14.65
CA ASP A 230 4.65 12.74 -14.83
C ASP A 230 5.42 13.44 -13.70
N MET A 231 4.97 14.62 -13.27
CA MET A 231 5.59 15.34 -12.16
C MET A 231 5.35 14.63 -10.82
N ALA A 232 4.18 14.02 -10.60
CA ALA A 232 3.90 13.22 -9.42
C ALA A 232 4.79 11.96 -9.36
N LEU A 233 4.97 11.27 -10.49
CA LEU A 233 5.92 10.16 -10.60
C LEU A 233 7.34 10.62 -10.24
N ARG A 234 7.78 11.75 -10.79
CA ARG A 234 9.10 12.29 -10.50
C ARG A 234 9.26 12.69 -9.03
N LEU A 235 8.21 13.22 -8.41
CA LEU A 235 8.19 13.53 -6.99
C LEU A 235 8.34 12.24 -6.15
N ASN A 236 7.66 11.17 -6.53
CA ASN A 236 7.79 9.86 -5.87
C ASN A 236 9.22 9.33 -5.95
N ILE A 237 9.83 9.35 -7.14
CA ILE A 237 11.23 8.93 -7.35
C ILE A 237 12.20 9.75 -6.48
N LEU A 238 11.98 11.07 -6.38
CA LEU A 238 12.82 11.94 -5.54
C LEU A 238 12.75 11.57 -4.05
N GLN A 239 11.63 11.01 -3.56
CA GLN A 239 11.53 10.57 -2.17
C GLN A 239 12.59 9.51 -1.87
N SER A 240 12.86 8.58 -2.78
CA SER A 240 13.85 7.50 -2.60
C SER A 240 15.26 8.02 -2.30
N PHE A 241 15.62 9.19 -2.85
CA PHE A 241 16.89 9.87 -2.55
C PHE A 241 16.90 10.59 -1.19
N GLN A 242 15.73 10.81 -0.57
CA GLN A 242 15.60 11.41 0.77
C GLN A 242 15.51 10.35 1.88
N LEU A 243 15.20 9.08 1.54
CA LEU A 243 15.00 8.00 2.51
C LEU A 243 16.25 7.57 3.28
N HIS A 244 17.43 8.08 2.93
CA HIS A 244 18.68 7.80 3.64
C HIS A 244 18.75 8.50 5.01
N GLU A 245 17.93 9.54 5.23
CA GLU A 245 17.90 10.30 6.50
C GLU A 245 17.16 9.57 7.64
N ILE A 246 16.45 8.48 7.35
CA ILE A 246 15.66 7.76 8.35
C ILE A 246 16.55 6.76 9.08
N LYS A 247 16.93 7.12 10.33
CA LYS A 247 17.56 6.19 11.28
C LYS A 247 16.54 5.13 11.70
N TYR A 248 16.90 3.86 11.54
CA TYR A 248 16.13 2.74 12.08
C TYR A 248 16.36 2.66 13.58
N LYS A 249 15.30 2.41 14.35
CA LYS A 249 15.47 1.90 15.71
C LYS A 249 15.89 0.45 15.57
N ASP A 250 17.21 0.24 15.52
CA ASP A 250 17.76 -1.07 15.87
C ASP A 250 17.53 -1.24 17.37
N GLU A 251 16.46 -1.91 17.74
CA GLU A 251 16.28 -2.41 19.11
C GLU A 251 16.39 -3.94 19.05
N LEU A 252 17.59 -4.38 19.47
CA LEU A 252 17.98 -5.60 20.19
C LEU A 252 16.95 -6.74 20.29
#